data_AF-A0A9P6EQN7-F1
#
_entry.id   AF-A0A9P6EQN7-F1
#
_cell.length_a   1.000
_cell.length_b   1.000
_cell.length_c   1.000
_cell.angle_alpha   90.00
_cell.angle_beta   90.00
_cell.angle_gamma   90.00
#
_symmetry.space_group_name_H-M   'P 1'
#
loop_
_entity.id
_entity.type
_entity.pdbx_description
1 polymer ?
#
loop_
_entity_poly.entity_id
_entity_poly.type
_entity_poly.pdbx_seq_one_letter_code
_entity_poly.pdbx_strand_id
1 'polypeptide(L)'
;MNDDDLIDLLYLIPSITRLELFAVEIGQSFFSHFEATTFTPLHSDNNSHQFLPNLQTFIFDAERTFSWSAVATMAPTRSLESNMIRRPLAKVSISTYPLNLEPGPEPIIDREYLEKILASTRDGVTFAIWEARETNLNVIQQSLEFHQMDQDGRSIEE
;
A
#
# COMPACT_ATOMS: atom_id res chain seq x y z
N MET A 1 7.85 20.00 5.84
CA MET A 1 8.56 18.97 5.08
C MET A 1 7.63 18.58 3.96
N ASN A 2 8.03 18.81 2.71
CA ASN A 2 7.24 18.39 1.55
C ASN A 2 7.60 16.92 1.19
N ASP A 3 6.94 16.36 0.18
CA ASP A 3 7.20 14.99 -0.27
C ASP A 3 8.65 14.80 -0.74
N ASP A 4 9.22 15.78 -1.44
CA ASP A 4 10.58 15.71 -1.99
C ASP A 4 11.64 15.64 -0.87
N ASP A 5 11.50 16.48 0.17
CA ASP A 5 12.37 16.46 1.35
C ASP A 5 12.35 15.08 2.04
N LEU A 6 11.17 14.44 2.11
CA LEU A 6 11.00 13.12 2.69
C LEU A 6 11.67 12.04 1.83
N ILE A 7 11.46 12.10 0.51
CA ILE A 7 12.08 11.17 -0.44
C ILE A 7 13.60 11.27 -0.36
N ASP A 8 14.15 12.48 -0.39
CA ASP A 8 15.59 12.72 -0.29
C ASP A 8 16.16 12.18 1.02
N LEU A 9 15.46 12.40 2.14
CA LEU A 9 15.86 11.86 3.44
C LEU A 9 15.85 10.32 3.46
N LEU A 10 14.83 9.70 2.86
CA LEU A 10 14.71 8.23 2.81
C LEU A 10 15.76 7.59 1.89
N TYR A 11 16.23 8.30 0.87
CA TYR A 11 17.37 7.86 0.05
C TYR A 11 18.69 7.81 0.83
N LEU A 12 18.85 8.66 1.86
CA LEU A 12 20.05 8.65 2.70
C LEU A 12 20.09 7.45 3.66
N ILE A 13 19.01 6.67 3.79
CA ILE A 13 18.89 5.57 4.75
C ILE A 13 18.35 4.29 4.08
N PRO A 14 19.12 3.67 3.17
CA PRO A 14 18.68 2.48 2.42
C PRO A 14 18.50 1.22 3.29
N SER A 15 19.00 1.24 4.53
CA SER A 15 18.86 0.15 5.51
C SER A 15 17.51 0.14 6.24
N ILE A 16 16.59 1.08 5.95
CA ILE A 16 15.27 1.09 6.56
C ILE A 16 14.53 -0.19 6.20
N THR A 17 14.13 -0.94 7.24
CA THR A 17 13.29 -2.14 7.14
C THR A 17 11.85 -1.87 7.55
N ARG A 18 11.61 -0.82 8.34
CA ARG A 18 10.28 -0.39 8.79
C ARG A 18 10.15 1.11 8.60
N LEU A 19 9.17 1.52 7.80
CA LEU A 19 8.80 2.92 7.58
C LEU A 19 7.41 3.13 8.14
N GLU A 20 7.29 4.07 9.07
CA GLU A 20 6.05 4.46 9.70
C GLU A 20 5.88 5.96 9.52
N LEU A 21 4.78 6.35 8.89
CA LEU A 21 4.50 7.72 8.49
C LEU A 21 3.16 8.13 9.12
N PHE A 22 3.23 9.15 9.96
CA PHE A 22 2.07 9.82 10.54
C PHE A 22 1.99 11.20 9.90
N ALA A 23 1.02 11.41 9.03
CA ALA A 23 0.97 12.64 8.26
C ALA A 23 -0.45 13.14 8.07
N VAL A 24 -0.62 14.43 8.32
CA VAL A 24 -1.84 15.16 7.94
C VAL A 24 -2.01 15.16 6.42
N GLU A 25 -0.89 15.23 5.68
CA GLU A 25 -0.87 15.24 4.22
C GLU A 25 0.46 14.63 3.72
N ILE A 26 0.39 13.46 3.07
CA ILE A 26 1.42 13.00 2.13
C ILE A 26 0.81 13.12 0.75
N GLY A 27 1.54 13.79 -0.15
CA GLY A 27 1.07 14.04 -1.50
C GLY A 27 1.13 12.80 -2.39
N GLN A 28 0.49 12.91 -3.55
CA GLN A 28 0.58 11.87 -4.58
C GLN A 28 1.99 11.70 -5.14
N SER A 29 2.86 12.72 -5.03
CA SER A 29 4.27 12.65 -5.43
C SER A 29 5.02 11.55 -4.71
N PHE A 30 4.86 11.44 -3.38
CA PHE A 30 5.48 10.37 -2.61
C PHE A 30 5.05 8.98 -3.09
N PHE A 31 3.75 8.76 -3.26
CA PHE A 31 3.23 7.45 -3.70
C PHE A 31 3.61 7.12 -5.14
N SER A 32 3.59 8.10 -6.03
CA SER A 32 4.04 7.94 -7.41
C SER A 32 5.52 7.55 -7.46
N HIS A 33 6.36 8.19 -6.64
CA HIS A 33 7.78 7.86 -6.54
C HIS A 33 8.00 6.48 -5.93
N PHE A 34 7.25 6.16 -4.87
CA PHE A 34 7.28 4.85 -4.24
C PHE A 34 6.89 3.75 -5.24
N GLU A 35 5.82 3.95 -6.01
CA GLU A 35 5.37 3.01 -7.04
C GLU A 35 6.40 2.83 -8.15
N ALA A 36 6.92 3.93 -8.72
CA ALA A 36 7.90 3.90 -9.80
C ALA A 36 9.16 3.10 -9.44
N THR A 37 9.50 3.07 -8.15
CA THR A 37 10.70 2.40 -7.63
C THR A 37 10.42 0.96 -7.15
N THR A 38 9.16 0.50 -7.11
CA THR A 38 8.80 -0.86 -6.65
C THR A 38 9.08 -1.91 -7.72
N PHE A 39 9.07 -1.51 -8.99
CA PHE A 39 9.26 -2.40 -10.14
C PHE A 39 10.70 -2.42 -10.68
N THR A 40 11.65 -1.75 -10.00
CA THR A 40 13.04 -1.72 -10.43
C THR A 40 13.76 -3.03 -10.06
N PRO A 41 14.38 -3.76 -11.02
CA PRO A 41 15.08 -5.01 -10.74
C PRO A 41 16.27 -4.81 -9.77
N LEU A 42 16.44 -5.70 -8.79
CA LEU A 42 17.57 -5.66 -7.85
C LEU A 42 18.96 -5.83 -8.49
N HIS A 43 19.05 -6.19 -9.78
CA HIS A 43 20.30 -6.47 -10.50
C HIS A 43 20.53 -5.53 -11.69
N SER A 44 19.82 -4.40 -11.74
CA SER A 44 20.25 -3.31 -12.63
C SER A 44 21.59 -2.79 -12.10
N ASP A 45 22.66 -2.88 -12.90
CA ASP A 45 24.03 -2.42 -12.57
C ASP A 45 24.11 -0.96 -12.07
N ASN A 46 23.00 -0.22 -12.15
CA ASN A 46 22.77 1.04 -11.43
C ASN A 46 22.06 0.80 -10.09
N ASN A 47 22.79 0.31 -9.09
CA ASN A 47 22.33 0.19 -7.69
C ASN A 47 22.00 1.55 -7.02
N SER A 48 22.21 2.68 -7.70
CA SER A 48 22.04 4.05 -7.19
C SER A 48 20.59 4.54 -7.09
N HIS A 49 19.58 3.74 -7.47
CA HIS A 49 18.19 4.21 -7.59
C HIS A 49 17.14 3.34 -6.90
N GLN A 50 17.54 2.39 -6.06
CA GLN A 50 16.55 1.62 -5.30
C GLN A 50 16.09 2.42 -4.08
N PHE A 51 14.83 2.85 -4.11
CA PHE A 51 14.20 3.52 -2.99
C PHE A 51 13.76 2.47 -1.96
N LEU A 52 14.34 2.54 -0.76
CA LEU A 52 14.04 1.66 0.37
C LEU A 52 14.13 0.15 0.03
N PRO A 53 15.30 -0.35 -0.43
CA PRO A 53 15.45 -1.72 -0.93
C PRO A 53 15.20 -2.80 0.12
N ASN A 54 15.39 -2.48 1.40
CA ASN A 54 15.23 -3.42 2.51
C ASN A 54 13.88 -3.29 3.23
N LEU A 55 12.96 -2.48 2.71
CA LEU A 55 11.70 -2.21 3.39
C LEU A 55 10.83 -3.48 3.46
N GLN A 56 10.51 -3.88 4.68
CA GLN A 56 9.66 -5.04 4.99
C GLN A 56 8.31 -4.62 5.57
N THR A 57 8.24 -3.48 6.26
CA THR A 57 7.02 -3.00 6.91
C THR A 57 6.76 -1.55 6.54
N PHE A 58 5.60 -1.28 5.96
CA PHE A 58 5.10 0.07 5.70
C PHE A 58 3.84 0.31 6.53
N ILE A 59 3.83 1.40 7.30
CA ILE A 59 2.69 1.83 8.11
C ILE A 59 2.40 3.29 7.76
N PHE A 60 1.15 3.57 7.41
CA PHE A 60 0.71 4.90 7.06
C PHE A 60 -0.58 5.25 7.79
N ASP A 61 -0.51 6.28 8.62
CA ASP A 61 -1.64 6.82 9.38
C ASP A 61 -1.86 8.27 8.93
N ALA A 62 -3.03 8.56 8.35
CA ALA A 62 -3.30 9.87 7.79
C ALA A 62 -4.73 10.38 7.92
N GLU A 63 -4.87 11.70 7.94
CA GLU A 63 -6.14 12.42 8.11
C GLU A 63 -6.94 12.56 6.78
N ARG A 64 -6.62 11.76 5.76
CA ARG A 64 -7.27 11.82 4.44
C ARG A 64 -7.40 10.47 3.77
N THR A 65 -8.19 10.45 2.70
CA THR A 65 -8.37 9.30 1.81
C THR A 65 -7.05 8.89 1.16
N PHE A 66 -6.85 7.58 1.06
CA PHE A 66 -5.66 6.98 0.47
C PHE A 66 -5.97 6.54 -0.97
N SER A 67 -4.98 6.62 -1.85
CA SER A 67 -5.11 6.13 -3.23
C SER A 67 -4.97 4.60 -3.28
N TRP A 68 -6.07 3.88 -3.53
CA TRP A 68 -6.06 2.42 -3.58
C TRP A 68 -5.12 1.84 -4.63
N SER A 69 -4.92 2.56 -5.74
CA SER A 69 -3.91 2.20 -6.75
C SER A 69 -2.51 2.13 -6.15
N ALA A 70 -2.13 3.09 -5.30
CA ALA A 70 -0.85 3.10 -4.61
C ALA A 70 -0.72 1.91 -3.64
N VAL A 71 -1.79 1.54 -2.92
CA VAL A 71 -1.78 0.36 -2.03
C VAL A 71 -1.50 -0.92 -2.81
N ALA A 72 -2.23 -1.10 -3.91
CA ALA A 72 -2.12 -2.28 -4.76
C ALA A 72 -0.72 -2.41 -5.39
N THR A 73 -0.01 -1.30 -5.58
CA THR A 73 1.33 -1.27 -6.22
C THR A 73 2.48 -1.32 -5.21
N MET A 74 2.21 -1.19 -3.91
CA MET A 74 3.24 -1.30 -2.85
C MET A 74 3.80 -2.71 -2.72
N ALA A 75 2.97 -3.73 -2.84
CA ALA A 75 3.40 -5.12 -2.73
C ALA A 75 2.96 -5.92 -3.95
N PRO A 76 3.52 -5.67 -5.13
CA PRO A 76 3.02 -6.29 -6.34
C PRO A 76 3.28 -7.81 -6.34
N THR A 77 2.46 -8.58 -7.05
CA THR A 77 2.42 -10.06 -6.97
C THR A 77 3.60 -10.74 -7.68
N ARG A 78 4.02 -11.95 -7.31
CA ARG A 78 5.02 -12.69 -8.09
C ARG A 78 4.47 -12.96 -9.49
N SER A 79 4.89 -12.18 -10.49
CA SER A 79 4.71 -12.60 -11.87
C SER A 79 5.74 -13.70 -12.14
N LEU A 80 5.27 -14.90 -12.43
CA LEU A 80 6.11 -16.04 -12.85
C LEU A 80 6.96 -15.71 -14.10
N GLU A 81 6.58 -14.69 -14.86
CA GLU A 81 7.22 -14.30 -16.12
C GLU A 81 8.27 -13.20 -15.96
N SER A 82 8.24 -12.42 -14.87
CA SER A 82 9.20 -11.34 -14.67
C SER A 82 10.25 -11.72 -13.64
N ASN A 83 11.51 -11.79 -14.06
CA ASN A 83 12.69 -11.83 -13.17
C ASN A 83 12.86 -10.52 -12.36
N MET A 84 11.77 -9.78 -12.13
CA MET A 84 11.76 -8.57 -11.30
C MET A 84 11.80 -9.00 -9.85
N ILE A 85 12.97 -8.87 -9.24
CA ILE A 85 13.12 -9.10 -7.81
C ILE A 85 12.40 -7.95 -7.09
N ARG A 86 11.32 -8.28 -6.38
CA ARG A 86 10.48 -7.30 -5.66
C ARG A 86 11.10 -6.92 -4.32
N ARG A 87 10.68 -5.76 -3.79
CA ARG A 87 10.99 -5.38 -2.40
C ARG A 87 10.47 -6.44 -1.43
N PRO A 88 11.16 -6.68 -0.30
CA PRO A 88 10.80 -7.72 0.67
C PRO A 88 9.62 -7.30 1.58
N LEU A 89 8.65 -6.53 1.06
CA LEU A 89 7.50 -6.05 1.83
C LEU A 89 6.69 -7.24 2.36
N ALA A 90 6.68 -7.39 3.68
CA ALA A 90 5.95 -8.41 4.42
C ALA A 90 4.66 -7.86 5.04
N LYS A 91 4.59 -6.54 5.28
CA LYS A 91 3.44 -5.90 5.90
C LYS A 91 3.17 -4.50 5.36
N VAL A 92 1.91 -4.24 5.05
CA VAL A 92 1.36 -2.91 4.73
C VAL A 92 0.20 -2.64 5.67
N SER A 93 0.27 -1.54 6.43
CA SER A 93 -0.79 -1.09 7.32
C SER A 93 -1.19 0.32 6.96
N ILE A 94 -2.49 0.56 6.74
CA ILE A 94 -3.01 1.87 6.38
C ILE A 94 -4.18 2.18 7.31
N SER A 95 -4.11 3.30 8.00
CA SER A 95 -5.23 3.84 8.78
C SER A 95 -5.57 5.23 8.27
N THR A 96 -6.81 5.42 7.83
CA THR A 96 -7.29 6.74 7.40
C THR A 96 -8.30 7.30 8.39
N TYR A 97 -8.19 8.59 8.71
CA TYR A 97 -9.07 9.30 9.63
C TYR A 97 -9.76 10.45 8.89
N PRO A 98 -11.08 10.44 8.67
CA PRO A 98 -11.73 11.54 7.98
C PRO A 98 -11.66 12.83 8.80
N LEU A 99 -11.12 13.91 8.20
CA LEU A 99 -11.08 15.25 8.80
C LEU A 99 -12.47 15.86 9.03
N ASN A 100 -13.43 15.47 8.21
CA ASN A 100 -14.81 15.94 8.31
C ASN A 100 -15.64 14.88 9.03
N LEU A 101 -16.21 15.26 10.17
CA LEU A 101 -17.17 14.46 10.96
C LEU A 101 -18.50 14.22 10.24
N GLU A 102 -18.66 14.71 9.01
CA GLU A 102 -19.85 14.39 8.24
C GLU A 102 -19.75 12.93 7.78
N PRO A 103 -20.81 12.12 7.95
CA PRO A 103 -20.83 10.74 7.48
C PRO A 103 -20.70 10.74 5.96
N GLY A 104 -19.46 10.55 5.49
CA GLY A 104 -19.19 10.21 4.10
C GLY A 104 -19.61 8.78 3.79
N PRO A 105 -19.67 8.40 2.52
CA PRO A 105 -19.76 6.99 2.17
C PRO A 105 -18.56 6.26 2.78
N GLU A 106 -18.82 5.11 3.39
CA GLU A 106 -17.77 4.27 3.93
C GLU A 106 -16.75 3.92 2.83
N PRO A 107 -15.45 3.82 3.15
CA PRO A 107 -14.42 3.61 2.15
C PRO A 107 -14.56 2.23 1.49
N ILE A 108 -14.70 2.21 0.16
CA ILE A 108 -14.68 0.99 -0.65
C ILE A 108 -13.44 0.99 -1.54
N ILE A 109 -12.73 -0.13 -1.58
CA ILE A 109 -11.62 -0.39 -2.50
C ILE A 109 -12.21 -0.86 -3.83
N ASP A 110 -11.83 -0.24 -4.95
CA ASP A 110 -12.27 -0.71 -6.26
C ASP A 110 -11.84 -2.15 -6.50
N ARG A 111 -12.70 -2.93 -7.15
CA ARG A 111 -12.52 -4.37 -7.38
C ARG A 111 -11.12 -4.71 -7.92
N GLU A 112 -10.64 -3.95 -8.89
CA GLU A 112 -9.33 -4.19 -9.51
C GLU A 112 -8.14 -4.05 -8.55
N TYR A 113 -8.25 -3.16 -7.55
CA TYR A 113 -7.21 -2.96 -6.55
C TYR A 113 -7.34 -3.97 -5.42
N LEU A 114 -8.58 -4.33 -5.07
CA LEU A 114 -8.86 -5.38 -4.09
C LEU A 114 -8.29 -6.73 -4.58
N GLU A 115 -8.54 -7.11 -5.84
CA GLU A 115 -7.99 -8.34 -6.43
C GLU A 115 -6.45 -8.37 -6.37
N LYS A 116 -5.79 -7.24 -6.64
CA LYS A 116 -4.32 -7.10 -6.54
C LYS A 116 -3.85 -7.26 -5.09
N ILE A 117 -4.50 -6.60 -4.13
CA ILE A 117 -4.18 -6.71 -2.70
C ILE A 117 -4.34 -8.15 -2.22
N LEU A 118 -5.43 -8.83 -2.56
CA LEU A 118 -5.66 -10.23 -2.19
C LEU A 118 -4.63 -11.18 -2.83
N ALA A 119 -4.24 -10.92 -4.08
CA ALA A 119 -3.18 -11.68 -4.73
C ALA A 119 -1.84 -11.53 -4.01
N SER A 120 -1.51 -10.32 -3.57
CA SER A 120 -0.30 -10.05 -2.78
C SER A 120 -0.34 -10.71 -1.39
N THR A 121 -1.52 -10.80 -0.79
CA THR A 121 -1.73 -11.55 0.46
C THR A 121 -1.42 -13.04 0.29
N ARG A 122 -1.80 -13.63 -0.84
CA ARG A 122 -1.46 -15.03 -1.17
C ARG A 122 0.05 -15.24 -1.34
N ASP A 123 0.78 -14.21 -1.75
CA ASP A 123 2.25 -14.21 -1.84
C ASP A 123 2.95 -13.98 -0.49
N GLY A 124 2.19 -13.85 0.61
CA GLY A 124 2.70 -13.76 1.98
C GLY A 124 2.77 -12.34 2.55
N VAL A 125 2.19 -11.34 1.87
CA VAL A 125 2.16 -9.95 2.36
C VAL A 125 0.94 -9.72 3.23
N THR A 126 1.12 -9.24 4.45
CA THR A 126 -0.01 -8.91 5.32
C THR A 126 -0.51 -7.50 5.03
N PHE A 127 -1.77 -7.36 4.62
CA PHE A 127 -2.45 -6.06 4.51
C PHE A 127 -3.39 -5.84 5.70
N ALA A 128 -3.37 -4.62 6.23
CA ALA A 128 -4.23 -4.19 7.33
C ALA A 128 -4.72 -2.77 7.03
N ILE A 129 -5.93 -2.65 6.47
CA ILE A 129 -6.49 -1.36 6.02
C ILE A 129 -7.72 -1.04 6.86
N TRP A 130 -7.67 0.10 7.55
CA TRP A 130 -8.67 0.49 8.52
C TRP A 130 -9.11 1.94 8.31
N GLU A 131 -10.40 2.19 8.54
CA GLU A 131 -10.89 3.53 8.84
C GLU A 131 -10.85 3.77 10.36
N ALA A 132 -10.64 5.03 10.76
CA ALA A 132 -10.47 5.53 12.12
C ALA A 132 -11.04 4.71 13.30
N ARG A 133 -10.34 4.83 14.44
CA ARG A 133 -10.52 4.09 15.70
C ARG A 133 -11.93 3.96 16.25
N GLU A 134 -12.87 4.83 15.89
CA GLU A 134 -14.25 4.76 16.39
C GLU A 134 -15.07 3.67 15.70
N THR A 135 -14.86 3.44 14.40
CA THR A 135 -15.57 2.37 13.66
C THR A 135 -14.79 1.07 13.64
N ASN A 136 -13.45 1.11 13.76
CA ASN A 136 -12.56 -0.06 13.57
C ASN A 136 -12.94 -0.86 12.30
N LEU A 137 -13.33 -0.12 11.25
CA LEU A 137 -13.87 -0.70 10.04
C LEU A 137 -12.73 -1.34 9.25
N ASN A 138 -12.83 -2.65 9.03
CA ASN A 138 -11.90 -3.36 8.15
C ASN A 138 -12.32 -3.12 6.70
N VAL A 139 -11.64 -2.18 6.05
CA VAL A 139 -11.96 -1.72 4.69
C VAL A 139 -11.86 -2.86 3.66
N ILE A 140 -10.95 -3.82 3.87
CA ILE A 140 -10.84 -5.00 3.00
C ILE A 140 -12.10 -5.85 3.13
N GLN A 141 -12.50 -6.20 4.35
CA GLN A 141 -13.69 -7.02 4.60
C GLN A 141 -14.95 -6.40 4.01
N GLN A 142 -15.12 -5.10 4.24
CA GLN A 142 -16.26 -4.37 3.72
C GLN A 142 -16.27 -4.32 2.18
N SER A 143 -15.10 -4.13 1.55
CA SER A 143 -14.99 -4.13 0.09
C SER A 143 -15.30 -5.51 -0.49
N LEU A 144 -14.92 -6.60 0.19
CA LEU A 144 -15.30 -7.97 -0.20
C LEU A 144 -16.82 -8.14 -0.21
N GLU A 145 -17.50 -7.69 0.85
CA GLU A 145 -18.96 -7.76 0.95
C GLU A 145 -19.65 -6.93 -0.14
N PHE A 146 -19.16 -5.70 -0.38
CA PHE A 146 -19.68 -4.82 -1.42
C PHE A 146 -19.58 -5.42 -2.83
N HIS A 147 -18.44 -6.03 -3.16
CA HIS A 147 -18.21 -6.66 -4.48
C HIS A 147 -18.72 -8.11 -4.57
N GLN A 148 -19.32 -8.64 -3.51
CA GLN A 148 -19.75 -10.05 -3.40
C GLN A 148 -18.59 -11.00 -3.68
N MET A 149 -17.44 -10.78 -3.02
CA MET A 149 -16.23 -11.57 -3.17
C MET A 149 -15.92 -12.34 -1.89
N ASP A 150 -15.38 -13.56 -2.02
CA ASP A 150 -14.80 -14.29 -0.90
C ASP A 150 -13.37 -13.81 -0.57
N GLN A 151 -12.79 -14.33 0.51
CA GLN A 151 -11.41 -13.99 0.95
C GLN A 151 -10.33 -14.34 -0.10
N ASP A 152 -10.65 -15.20 -1.07
CA ASP A 152 -9.76 -15.56 -2.18
C ASP A 152 -9.92 -14.62 -3.39
N GLY A 153 -10.87 -13.68 -3.34
CA GLY A 153 -11.19 -12.76 -4.42
C GLY A 153 -12.06 -13.37 -5.51
N ARG A 154 -12.82 -14.43 -5.21
CA ARG A 154 -13.76 -15.06 -6.16
C ARG A 154 -15.14 -14.48 -5.95
N SER A 155 -15.87 -14.25 -7.04
CA SER A 155 -17.28 -13.87 -6.96
C SER A 155 -18.08 -14.97 -6.25
N ILE A 156 -18.92 -14.57 -5.30
CA ILE A 156 -19.92 -15.42 -4.68
C ILE A 156 -21.14 -15.35 -5.62
N GLU A 157 -21.16 -16.18 -6.66
CA GLU A 157 -22.38 -16.36 -7.46
C GLU A 157 -23.43 -17.08 -6.60
N GLU A 158 -24.63 -16.50 -6.52
CA GLU A 158 -25.84 -17.15 -5.98
C GLU A 158 -26.38 -18.25 -6.91
#